data_AF-A0A7L4KDV1-F1
#
_entry.id   AF-A0A7L4KDV1-F1
#
_cell.length_a   1.000
_cell.length_b   1.000
_cell.length_c   1.000
_cell.angle_alpha   90.00
_cell.angle_beta   90.00
_cell.angle_gamma   90.00
#
_symmetry.space_group_name_H-M   'P 1'
#
loop_
_entity.id
_entity.type
_entity.pdbx_description
1 polymer ?
#
loop_
_entity_poly.entity_id
_entity_poly.type
_entity_poly.pdbx_seq_one_letter_code
_entity_poly.pdbx_strand_id
1 'polypeptide(L)'
;GAMSVDSITDLSDNASKLLEALQLSHPHELDPRRSLGKKKMLSLNPISWQVPRIVDRCCKHIEMHGLQTVGIFRVGSSKKRVQQLREEFDQGLDVFLDEHQSVHDVAALLKEFLRDMPDSLIPGELYGAFLSTANMERPTQLATLQLLLFLLPPCHSDTLHRLLRFLSKVAQHAKSSWGPDGQEV
;
A
#
# COMPACT_ATOMS: atom_id res chain seq x y z
N GLY A 1 -3.55 -53.54 -7.85
CA GLY A 1 -4.64 -52.67 -7.40
C GLY A 1 -4.06 -51.68 -6.41
N ALA A 2 -4.36 -50.40 -6.59
CA ALA A 2 -3.76 -49.26 -5.90
C ALA A 2 -3.86 -49.32 -4.37
N MET A 3 -2.83 -48.81 -3.68
CA MET A 3 -2.93 -48.36 -2.30
C MET A 3 -2.77 -46.84 -2.34
N SER A 4 -3.85 -46.11 -2.06
CA SER A 4 -3.88 -44.65 -1.96
C SER A 4 -3.34 -44.26 -0.60
N VAL A 5 -2.31 -43.42 -0.58
CA VAL A 5 -1.82 -42.73 0.62
C VAL A 5 -2.71 -41.51 0.85
N ASP A 6 -3.38 -41.47 1.99
CA ASP A 6 -4.16 -40.31 2.41
C ASP A 6 -3.25 -39.12 2.68
N SER A 7 -3.66 -37.99 2.11
CA SER A 7 -2.99 -36.70 2.11
C SER A 7 -2.83 -36.11 3.51
N ILE A 8 -1.58 -35.87 3.90
CA ILE A 8 -1.23 -34.79 4.82
C ILE A 8 -1.13 -33.52 3.97
N THR A 9 -1.97 -32.53 4.25
CA THR A 9 -1.64 -31.09 4.28
C THR A 9 -2.90 -30.30 4.57
N ASP A 10 -3.10 -29.92 5.82
CA ASP A 10 -4.17 -29.03 6.28
C ASP A 10 -3.52 -27.77 6.89
N LEU A 11 -2.88 -26.94 6.04
CA LEU A 11 -2.16 -25.73 6.49
C LEU A 11 -2.12 -24.58 5.45
N SER A 12 -3.04 -24.47 4.48
CA SER A 12 -2.98 -23.40 3.46
C SER A 12 -4.15 -22.40 3.43
N ASP A 13 -5.17 -22.54 4.26
CA ASP A 13 -6.42 -21.78 4.05
C ASP A 13 -6.42 -20.33 4.54
N ASN A 14 -5.40 -19.89 5.29
CA ASN A 14 -5.38 -18.53 5.85
C ASN A 14 -4.59 -17.52 5.01
N ALA A 15 -3.65 -17.97 4.15
CA ALA A 15 -2.93 -17.09 3.24
C ALA A 15 -3.79 -16.63 2.05
N SER A 16 -4.74 -17.48 1.65
CA SER A 16 -5.59 -17.28 0.46
C SER A 16 -6.53 -16.08 0.57
N LYS A 17 -7.02 -15.77 1.78
CA LYS A 17 -8.01 -14.69 1.99
C LYS A 17 -7.43 -13.29 1.85
N LEU A 18 -6.15 -13.11 2.20
CA LEU A 18 -5.49 -11.80 2.12
C LEU A 18 -5.00 -11.50 0.69
N LEU A 19 -4.56 -12.53 -0.02
CA LEU A 19 -4.25 -12.45 -1.45
C LEU A 19 -5.49 -12.06 -2.28
N GLU A 20 -6.65 -12.59 -1.90
CA GLU A 20 -7.94 -12.28 -2.53
C GLU A 20 -8.38 -10.82 -2.26
N ALA A 21 -8.12 -10.30 -1.06
CA ALA A 21 -8.38 -8.90 -0.71
C ALA A 21 -7.49 -7.90 -1.48
N LEU A 22 -6.28 -8.30 -1.87
CA LEU A 22 -5.36 -7.50 -2.68
C LEU A 22 -5.76 -7.44 -4.17
N GLN A 23 -6.50 -8.44 -4.67
CA GLN A 23 -6.85 -8.57 -6.09
C GLN A 23 -8.12 -7.83 -6.51
N LEU A 24 -8.93 -7.34 -5.57
CA LEU A 24 -10.18 -6.64 -5.88
C LEU A 24 -9.96 -5.12 -5.97
N SER A 25 -9.22 -4.63 -6.96
CA SER A 25 -9.47 -3.29 -7.50
C SER A 25 -10.66 -3.39 -8.46
N HIS A 26 -11.87 -3.05 -8.01
CA HIS A 26 -13.06 -3.05 -8.86
C HIS A 26 -13.04 -1.84 -9.78
N PRO A 27 -12.99 -2.00 -11.12
CA PRO A 27 -13.11 -0.91 -12.06
C PRO A 27 -14.55 -0.90 -12.60
N HIS A 28 -15.52 -0.40 -11.83
CA HIS A 28 -16.76 0.14 -12.41
C HIS A 28 -17.63 0.82 -11.34
N GLU A 29 -17.46 2.13 -11.20
CA GLU A 29 -18.56 3.01 -10.82
C GLU A 29 -18.82 3.93 -12.01
N LEU A 30 -19.59 3.47 -12.99
CA LEU A 30 -20.41 4.34 -13.83
C LEU A 30 -21.64 3.54 -14.31
N ASP A 31 -22.80 4.07 -13.94
CA ASP A 31 -24.16 3.85 -14.46
C ASP A 31 -25.05 2.73 -13.87
N PRO A 32 -26.21 3.08 -13.27
CA PRO A 32 -27.25 2.13 -12.89
C PRO A 32 -28.14 1.83 -14.10
N ARG A 33 -28.40 0.53 -14.34
CA ARG A 33 -29.36 -0.09 -15.28
C ARG A 33 -28.76 -0.70 -16.55
N ARG A 34 -28.54 -2.03 -16.49
CA ARG A 34 -28.87 -3.07 -17.50
C ARG A 34 -28.18 -4.38 -17.10
N SER A 35 -28.89 -5.30 -16.46
CA SER A 35 -29.62 -6.44 -17.06
C SER A 35 -28.75 -7.41 -17.87
N LEU A 36 -28.72 -8.65 -17.35
CA LEU A 36 -28.48 -9.93 -18.01
C LEU A 36 -27.14 -10.18 -18.73
N GLY A 37 -26.45 -11.22 -18.22
CA GLY A 37 -25.80 -12.23 -19.05
C GLY A 37 -24.55 -11.78 -19.77
N LYS A 38 -23.43 -11.67 -19.05
CA LYS A 38 -22.10 -11.74 -19.67
C LYS A 38 -21.21 -12.71 -18.89
N LYS A 39 -20.70 -13.67 -19.66
CA LYS A 39 -19.77 -14.72 -19.29
C LYS A 39 -18.75 -14.20 -18.28
N LYS A 40 -18.57 -14.97 -17.19
CA LYS A 40 -17.45 -14.81 -16.24
C LYS A 40 -16.17 -14.79 -17.07
N MET A 41 -15.63 -13.61 -17.36
CA MET A 41 -14.30 -13.49 -17.92
C MET A 41 -13.37 -14.03 -16.85
N LEU A 42 -12.81 -15.20 -17.11
CA LEU A 42 -11.59 -15.64 -16.46
C LEU A 42 -10.51 -14.64 -16.92
N SER A 43 -10.34 -13.54 -16.18
CA SER A 43 -9.29 -12.57 -16.49
C SER A 43 -7.97 -13.17 -16.03
N LEU A 44 -7.28 -13.84 -16.95
CA LEU A 44 -5.83 -13.96 -16.88
C LEU A 44 -5.29 -12.52 -16.93
N ASN A 45 -4.84 -11.99 -15.79
CA ASN A 45 -4.18 -10.70 -15.59
C ASN A 45 -4.74 -9.52 -16.44
N PRO A 46 -5.63 -8.68 -15.87
CA PRO A 46 -5.53 -7.28 -16.24
C PRO A 46 -4.17 -6.78 -15.76
N ILE A 47 -3.37 -6.20 -16.65
CA ILE A 47 -2.19 -5.40 -16.32
C ILE A 47 -2.71 -4.10 -15.65
N SER A 48 -3.36 -4.24 -14.50
CA SER A 48 -3.95 -3.17 -13.71
C SER A 48 -3.05 -2.92 -12.53
N TRP A 49 -2.77 -1.66 -12.26
CA TRP A 49 -2.06 -1.14 -11.10
C TRP A 49 -2.43 -1.88 -9.79
N GLN A 50 -1.51 -2.68 -9.26
CA GLN A 50 -1.75 -3.63 -8.16
C GLN A 50 -1.41 -3.01 -6.80
N VAL A 51 -2.05 -1.90 -6.46
CA VAL A 51 -1.85 -1.23 -5.18
C VAL A 51 -3.01 -1.55 -4.22
N PRO A 52 -2.73 -1.98 -2.98
CA PRO A 52 -3.76 -2.21 -1.97
C PRO A 52 -4.61 -0.95 -1.78
N ARG A 53 -5.94 -1.13 -1.73
CA ARG A 53 -6.88 0.00 -1.59
C ARG A 53 -6.57 0.89 -0.39
N ILE A 54 -6.23 0.28 0.75
CA ILE A 54 -5.85 0.99 1.97
C ILE A 54 -4.64 1.91 1.75
N VAL A 55 -3.61 1.44 1.01
CA VAL A 55 -2.43 2.26 0.68
C VAL A 55 -2.84 3.44 -0.18
N ASP A 56 -3.60 3.21 -1.25
CA ASP A 56 -3.99 4.27 -2.18
C ASP A 56 -4.92 5.31 -1.53
N ARG A 57 -5.92 4.86 -0.74
CA ARG A 57 -6.83 5.74 0.00
C ARG A 57 -6.10 6.57 1.04
N CYS A 58 -5.24 5.95 1.86
CA CYS A 58 -4.46 6.68 2.86
C CYS A 58 -3.54 7.72 2.21
N CYS A 59 -2.83 7.34 1.15
CA CYS A 59 -1.96 8.27 0.44
C CYS A 59 -2.76 9.44 -0.17
N LYS A 60 -3.89 9.15 -0.84
CA LYS A 60 -4.78 10.19 -1.40
C LYS A 60 -5.29 11.16 -0.32
N HIS A 61 -5.75 10.64 0.81
CA HIS A 61 -6.22 11.47 1.94
C HIS A 61 -5.14 12.45 2.41
N ILE A 62 -3.93 11.94 2.67
CA ILE A 62 -2.81 12.78 3.14
C ILE A 62 -2.37 13.76 2.06
N GLU A 63 -2.41 13.38 0.78
CA GLU A 63 -2.10 14.27 -0.33
C GLU A 63 -3.12 15.40 -0.52
N MET A 64 -4.38 15.19 -0.15
CA MET A 64 -5.44 16.19 -0.27
C MET A 64 -5.51 17.09 0.96
N HIS A 65 -5.40 16.52 2.16
CA HIS A 65 -5.70 17.22 3.41
C HIS A 65 -4.48 17.40 4.33
N GLY A 66 -3.41 16.64 4.08
CA GLY A 66 -2.31 16.49 5.03
C GLY A 66 -1.01 17.21 4.67
N LEU A 67 -0.83 17.71 3.45
CA LEU A 67 0.48 18.23 3.00
C LEU A 67 1.04 19.39 3.82
N GLN A 68 0.17 20.18 4.47
CA GLN A 68 0.56 21.28 5.36
C GLN A 68 0.50 20.90 6.85
N THR A 69 0.16 19.65 7.17
CA THR A 69 0.10 19.17 8.56
C THR A 69 1.51 18.91 9.07
N VAL A 70 1.86 19.53 10.21
CA VAL A 70 3.19 19.38 10.82
C VAL A 70 3.40 17.96 11.32
N GLY A 71 4.51 17.34 10.93
CA GLY A 71 4.95 16.06 11.52
C GLY A 71 4.11 14.85 11.12
N ILE A 72 3.62 14.81 9.88
CA ILE A 72 3.07 13.59 9.26
C ILE A 72 4.04 12.42 9.50
N PHE A 73 3.52 11.25 9.87
CA PHE A 73 4.27 10.04 10.26
C PHE A 73 5.11 10.13 11.55
N ARG A 74 5.33 11.31 12.12
CA ARG A 74 6.14 11.51 13.34
C ARG A 74 5.30 11.79 14.59
N VAL A 75 4.27 12.63 14.46
CA VAL A 75 3.35 12.98 15.56
C VAL A 75 2.46 11.78 15.89
N GLY A 76 2.14 11.64 17.19
CA GLY A 76 1.30 10.55 17.69
C GLY A 76 -0.13 10.59 17.15
N SER A 77 -0.76 9.41 17.14
CA SER A 77 -2.14 9.19 16.68
C SER A 77 -3.02 8.63 17.80
N SER A 78 -4.33 8.67 17.61
CA SER A 78 -5.29 8.02 18.50
C SER A 78 -5.38 6.53 18.18
N LYS A 79 -4.82 5.67 19.05
CA LYS A 79 -4.88 4.21 18.89
C LYS A 79 -6.30 3.70 18.66
N LYS A 80 -7.29 4.26 19.37
CA LYS A 80 -8.70 3.87 19.22
C LYS A 80 -9.23 4.18 17.82
N ARG A 81 -8.96 5.38 17.28
CA ARG A 81 -9.43 5.77 15.94
C ARG A 81 -8.69 5.03 14.84
N VAL A 82 -7.40 4.78 15.01
CA VAL A 82 -6.61 3.96 14.07
C VAL A 82 -7.16 2.54 13.99
N GLN A 83 -7.43 1.92 15.15
CA GLN A 83 -8.03 0.59 15.21
C GLN A 83 -9.40 0.53 14.56
N GLN A 84 -10.25 1.55 14.80
CA GLN A 84 -11.55 1.65 14.15
C GLN A 84 -11.42 1.71 12.62
N LEU A 85 -10.56 2.59 12.11
CA LEU A 85 -10.32 2.68 10.66
C LEU A 85 -9.83 1.34 10.09
N ARG A 86 -8.95 0.63 10.80
CA ARG A 86 -8.44 -0.67 10.39
C ARG A 86 -9.58 -1.69 10.27
N GLU A 87 -10.45 -1.77 11.27
CA GLU A 87 -11.61 -2.66 11.26
C GLU A 87 -12.56 -2.36 10.10
N GLU A 88 -12.78 -1.08 9.79
CA GLU A 88 -13.59 -0.67 8.64
C GLU A 88 -12.98 -1.15 7.30
N PHE A 89 -11.65 -1.04 7.14
CA PHE A 89 -10.96 -1.56 5.95
C PHE A 89 -10.97 -3.09 5.88
N ASP A 90 -10.77 -3.78 7.01
CA ASP A 90 -10.73 -5.25 7.09
C ASP A 90 -12.10 -5.88 6.80
N GLN A 91 -13.19 -5.17 7.08
CA GLN A 91 -14.56 -5.59 6.73
C GLN A 91 -14.90 -5.41 5.24
N GLY A 92 -13.98 -4.85 4.45
CA GLY A 92 -14.21 -4.58 3.02
C GLY A 92 -15.22 -3.45 2.77
N LEU A 93 -15.49 -2.62 3.78
CA LEU A 93 -16.30 -1.43 3.61
C LEU A 93 -15.54 -0.43 2.73
N ASP A 94 -16.26 0.34 1.90
CA ASP A 94 -15.63 1.48 1.23
C ASP A 94 -15.41 2.59 2.26
N VAL A 95 -14.25 2.54 2.92
CA VAL A 95 -13.88 3.50 3.96
C VAL A 95 -13.71 4.87 3.31
N PHE A 96 -14.64 5.76 3.61
CA PHE A 96 -14.59 7.14 3.16
C PHE A 96 -13.74 7.96 4.14
N LEU A 97 -12.52 8.27 3.71
CA LEU A 97 -11.64 9.20 4.42
C LEU A 97 -11.99 10.63 3.96
N ASP A 98 -12.83 11.31 4.74
CA ASP A 98 -13.20 12.71 4.52
C ASP A 98 -12.24 13.69 5.21
N GLU A 99 -12.45 15.00 5.02
CA GLU A 99 -11.60 16.04 5.59
C GLU A 99 -11.57 16.10 7.13
N HIS A 100 -12.53 15.47 7.81
CA HIS A 100 -12.59 15.43 9.27
C HIS A 100 -11.66 14.34 9.85
N GLN A 101 -11.18 13.43 9.00
CA GLN A 101 -10.35 12.31 9.43
C GLN A 101 -8.93 12.80 9.69
N SER A 102 -8.46 12.57 10.93
CA SER A 102 -7.15 13.04 11.36
C SER A 102 -6.04 12.48 10.48
N VAL A 103 -5.25 13.38 9.88
CA VAL A 103 -4.10 13.05 9.04
C VAL A 103 -3.09 12.17 9.79
N HIS A 104 -2.89 12.40 11.10
CA HIS A 104 -1.99 11.60 11.92
C HIS A 104 -2.49 10.16 12.12
N ASP A 105 -3.80 9.97 12.24
CA ASP A 105 -4.39 8.64 12.38
C ASP A 105 -4.31 7.86 11.06
N VAL A 106 -4.62 8.51 9.93
CA VAL A 106 -4.48 7.90 8.61
C VAL A 106 -3.02 7.57 8.29
N ALA A 107 -2.08 8.45 8.67
CA ALA A 107 -0.66 8.20 8.55
C ALA A 107 -0.20 7.02 9.44
N ALA A 108 -0.77 6.89 10.65
CA ALA A 108 -0.50 5.75 11.51
C ALA A 108 -1.06 4.46 10.93
N LEU A 109 -2.30 4.46 10.43
CA LEU A 109 -2.93 3.32 9.77
C LEU A 109 -2.09 2.82 8.59
N LEU A 110 -1.60 3.74 7.73
CA LEU A 110 -0.71 3.37 6.62
C LEU A 110 0.58 2.69 7.11
N LYS A 111 1.18 3.18 8.19
CA LYS A 111 2.36 2.55 8.80
C LYS A 111 2.05 1.17 9.36
N GLU A 112 0.92 1.02 10.06
CA GLU A 112 0.50 -0.26 10.63
C GLU A 112 0.23 -1.28 9.54
N PHE A 113 -0.47 -0.90 8.48
CA PHE A 113 -0.69 -1.76 7.32
C PHE A 113 0.64 -2.29 6.76
N LEU A 114 1.59 -1.40 6.45
CA LEU A 114 2.89 -1.79 5.89
C LEU A 114 3.74 -2.65 6.84
N ARG A 115 3.62 -2.43 8.15
CA ARG A 115 4.34 -3.19 9.18
C ARG A 115 3.76 -4.58 9.38
N ASP A 116 2.44 -4.70 9.31
CA ASP A 116 1.72 -5.93 9.64
C ASP A 116 1.48 -6.82 8.40
N MET A 117 1.97 -6.43 7.21
CA MET A 117 1.91 -7.27 6.02
C MET A 117 2.62 -8.62 6.26
N PRO A 118 2.09 -9.74 5.74
CA PRO A 118 2.70 -11.05 5.93
C PRO A 118 4.12 -11.11 5.35
N ASP A 119 4.30 -10.47 4.20
CA ASP A 119 5.60 -10.22 3.59
C ASP A 119 5.87 -8.71 3.56
N SER A 120 7.08 -8.32 3.94
CA SER A 120 7.49 -6.92 3.87
C SER A 120 7.47 -6.42 2.42
N LEU A 121 7.17 -5.12 2.25
CA LEU A 121 7.08 -4.49 0.92
C LEU A 121 8.33 -4.76 0.06
N ILE A 122 9.50 -4.71 0.69
CA ILE A 122 10.75 -5.22 0.14
C ILE A 122 10.94 -6.64 0.70
N PRO A 123 10.85 -7.69 -0.13
CA PRO A 123 11.02 -9.07 0.33
C PRO A 123 12.38 -9.29 0.99
N GLY A 124 12.42 -10.13 2.03
CA GLY A 124 13.65 -10.40 2.80
C GLY A 124 14.81 -10.92 1.94
N GLU A 125 14.51 -11.71 0.91
CA GLU A 125 15.48 -12.23 -0.06
C GLU A 125 16.19 -11.13 -0.86
N LEU A 126 15.49 -10.03 -1.14
CA LEU A 126 16.03 -8.88 -1.88
C LEU A 126 16.58 -7.79 -0.95
N TYR A 127 16.23 -7.80 0.33
CA TYR A 127 16.58 -6.76 1.29
C TYR A 127 18.09 -6.49 1.36
N GLY A 128 18.91 -7.55 1.45
CA GLY A 128 20.36 -7.43 1.47
C GLY A 128 20.92 -6.80 0.18
N ALA A 129 20.33 -7.13 -0.97
CA ALA A 129 20.71 -6.55 -2.25
C ALA A 129 20.36 -5.05 -2.32
N PHE A 130 19.15 -4.66 -1.89
CA PHE A 130 18.79 -3.25 -1.77
C PHE A 130 19.75 -2.47 -0.85
N LEU A 131 20.08 -3.02 0.31
CA LEU A 131 20.98 -2.38 1.26
C LEU A 131 22.39 -2.20 0.68
N SER A 132 22.88 -3.19 -0.07
CA SER A 132 24.20 -3.10 -0.72
C SER A 132 24.33 -1.93 -1.69
N THR A 133 23.23 -1.48 -2.29
CA THR A 133 23.24 -0.32 -3.22
C THR A 133 23.59 0.99 -2.54
N ALA A 134 23.44 1.11 -1.21
CA ALA A 134 23.76 2.33 -0.47
C ALA A 134 25.24 2.72 -0.55
N ASN A 135 26.13 1.73 -0.77
CA ASN A 135 27.58 1.92 -0.84
C ASN A 135 28.12 1.99 -2.28
N MET A 136 27.25 1.96 -3.29
CA MET A 136 27.63 1.99 -4.71
C MET A 136 27.73 3.43 -5.24
N GLU A 137 28.54 3.62 -6.29
CA GLU A 137 28.57 4.88 -7.03
C GLU A 137 27.26 5.13 -7.77
N ARG A 138 26.86 6.41 -7.93
CA ARG A 138 25.53 6.79 -8.45
C ARG A 138 25.10 6.08 -9.75
N PRO A 139 25.93 5.98 -10.80
CA PRO A 139 25.52 5.33 -12.05
C PRO A 139 25.19 3.85 -11.85
N THR A 140 26.06 3.13 -11.14
CA THR A 140 25.89 1.71 -10.80
C THR A 140 24.71 1.51 -9.85
N GLN A 141 24.61 2.35 -8.81
CA GLN A 141 23.51 2.34 -7.86
C GLN A 141 22.15 2.43 -8.56
N LEU A 142 22.00 3.37 -9.50
CA LEU A 142 20.74 3.55 -10.23
C LEU A 142 20.40 2.32 -11.08
N ALA A 143 21.37 1.80 -11.83
CA ALA A 143 21.19 0.61 -12.66
C ALA A 143 20.82 -0.62 -11.81
N THR A 144 21.50 -0.82 -10.68
CA THR A 144 21.22 -1.93 -9.76
C THR A 144 19.84 -1.78 -9.12
N LEU A 145 19.46 -0.59 -8.66
CA LEU A 145 18.11 -0.33 -8.12
C LEU A 145 17.02 -0.63 -9.15
N GLN A 146 17.22 -0.23 -10.42
CA GLN A 146 16.27 -0.55 -11.49
C GLN A 146 16.10 -2.06 -11.67
N LEU A 147 17.21 -2.81 -11.70
CA LEU A 147 17.16 -4.27 -11.79
C LEU A 147 16.46 -4.90 -10.58
N LEU A 148 16.73 -4.43 -9.37
CA LEU A 148 16.07 -4.92 -8.16
C LEU A 148 14.56 -4.65 -8.18
N LEU A 149 14.13 -3.50 -8.69
CA LEU A 149 12.71 -3.19 -8.87
C LEU A 149 12.04 -4.13 -9.90
N PHE A 150 12.76 -4.57 -10.94
CA PHE A 150 12.26 -5.57 -11.89
C PHE A 150 12.15 -6.99 -11.30
N LEU A 151 12.91 -7.28 -10.24
CA LEU A 151 12.83 -8.57 -9.53
C LEU A 151 11.69 -8.61 -8.51
N LEU A 152 11.12 -7.46 -8.13
CA LEU A 152 9.97 -7.42 -7.23
C LEU A 152 8.72 -8.00 -7.91
N PRO A 153 7.87 -8.73 -7.17
CA PRO A 153 6.54 -9.07 -7.65
C PRO A 153 5.75 -7.81 -8.06
N PRO A 154 4.90 -7.86 -9.10
CA PRO A 154 4.19 -6.68 -9.61
C PRO A 154 3.43 -5.86 -8.55
N CYS A 155 2.75 -6.52 -7.61
CA CYS A 155 2.05 -5.84 -6.52
C CYS A 155 3.01 -5.08 -5.58
N HIS A 156 4.20 -5.65 -5.31
CA HIS A 156 5.20 -5.00 -4.47
C HIS A 156 5.81 -3.79 -5.18
N SER A 157 6.16 -3.91 -6.47
CA SER A 157 6.75 -2.82 -7.23
C SER A 157 5.76 -1.66 -7.44
N ASP A 158 4.50 -1.95 -7.77
CA ASP A 158 3.44 -0.93 -7.90
C ASP A 158 3.18 -0.21 -6.56
N THR A 159 3.08 -0.97 -5.47
CA THR A 159 2.86 -0.42 -4.12
C THR A 159 4.05 0.43 -3.67
N LEU A 160 5.28 -0.02 -3.92
CA LEU A 160 6.48 0.74 -3.65
C LEU A 160 6.55 2.01 -4.50
N HIS A 161 6.20 1.94 -5.78
CA HIS A 161 6.14 3.11 -6.65
C HIS A 161 5.11 4.14 -6.15
N ARG A 162 3.90 3.69 -5.77
CA ARG A 162 2.87 4.54 -5.16
C ARG A 162 3.38 5.26 -3.92
N LEU A 163 4.03 4.51 -3.02
CA LEU A 163 4.51 4.99 -1.74
C LEU A 163 5.66 5.99 -1.93
N LEU A 164 6.63 5.68 -2.78
CA LEU A 164 7.76 6.59 -3.06
C LEU A 164 7.31 7.89 -3.73
N ARG A 165 6.35 7.81 -4.66
CA ARG A 165 5.76 9.01 -5.27
C ARG A 165 5.04 9.88 -4.25
N PHE A 166 4.27 9.26 -3.36
CA PHE A 166 3.59 9.93 -2.26
C PHE A 166 4.57 10.59 -1.29
N LEU A 167 5.55 9.85 -0.79
CA LEU A 167 6.54 10.35 0.17
C LEU A 167 7.40 11.46 -0.44
N SER A 168 7.73 11.38 -1.74
CA SER A 168 8.38 12.47 -2.47
C SER A 168 7.53 13.75 -2.46
N LYS A 169 6.22 13.63 -2.69
CA LYS A 169 5.30 14.78 -2.62
C LYS A 169 5.21 15.35 -1.20
N VAL A 170 5.13 14.52 -0.16
CA VAL A 170 5.17 14.98 1.24
C VAL A 170 6.49 15.70 1.54
N ALA A 171 7.63 15.13 1.14
CA ALA A 171 8.95 15.72 1.36
C ALA A 171 9.13 17.07 0.65
N GLN A 172 8.54 17.26 -0.53
CA GLN A 172 8.54 18.54 -1.24
C GLN A 172 7.80 19.65 -0.46
N HIS A 173 6.79 19.29 0.34
CA HIS A 173 6.02 20.24 1.14
C HIS A 173 6.61 20.45 2.55
N ALA A 174 7.63 19.67 2.94
CA ALA A 174 8.27 19.79 4.25
C ALA A 174 9.00 21.14 4.46
N LYS A 175 9.40 21.83 3.38
CA LYS A 175 10.09 23.13 3.45
C LYS A 175 9.15 24.33 3.55
N SER A 176 7.84 24.12 3.43
CA SER A 176 6.86 25.20 3.33
C SER A 176 6.27 25.65 4.67
N SER A 177 6.78 25.12 5.79
CA SER A 177 6.34 25.51 7.13
C SER A 177 7.01 26.81 7.56
N TRP A 178 6.60 27.93 6.97
CA TRP A 178 6.99 29.25 7.47
C TRP A 178 6.37 29.42 8.85
N GLY A 179 7.20 29.60 9.88
CA GLY A 179 6.72 30.09 11.17
C GLY A 179 6.14 31.51 11.02
N PRO A 180 5.29 31.97 11.94
CA PRO A 180 4.78 33.35 11.95
C PRO A 180 5.90 34.41 11.94
N ASP A 181 7.12 34.02 12.29
CA ASP A 181 8.32 34.88 12.38
C ASP A 181 9.26 34.77 11.16
N GLY A 182 8.85 34.07 10.08
CA GLY A 182 9.67 33.97 8.86
C GLY A 182 10.96 33.15 9.00
N GLN A 183 11.06 32.31 10.03
CA GLN A 183 12.16 31.34 10.17
C GLN A 183 11.75 29.97 9.63
N GLU A 184 12.70 29.33 8.94
CA GLU A 184 12.64 27.93 8.51
C GLU A 184 12.73 27.03 9.76
N VAL A 185 11.76 26.12 9.94
CA VAL A 185 11.70 25.18 11.08
C VAL A 185 12.50 23.92 10.78
#